data_AF-A0ABD6QGT6-F1
#
_entry.id   AF-A0ABD6QGT6-F1
#
_cell.length_a   1.000
_cell.length_b   1.000
_cell.length_c   1.000
_cell.angle_alpha   90.00
_cell.angle_beta   90.00
_cell.angle_gamma   90.00
#
_symmetry.space_group_name_H-M   'P 1'
#
loop_
_entity.id
_entity.type
_entity.pdbx_description
1 polymer ?
#
loop_
_entity_poly.entity_id
_entity_poly.type
_entity_poly.pdbx_seq_one_letter_code
_entity_poly.pdbx_strand_id
1 'polypeptide(L)'
;MRIADVTVCVLLFLFQAGLGVLALLSFMAFPMSTDNCAYEACGDEKWIGYAMWTAIASLVPAAVFFCVGFIQLGRHRIAFWWVLIGILAQAGVLAAAWRMATLAGPIN
;
A
#
# COMPACT_ATOMS: atom_id res chain seq x y z
N MET A 1 -16.37 23.56 -13.37
CA MET A 1 -15.76 22.22 -13.15
C MET A 1 -16.69 21.20 -13.77
N ARG A 2 -16.21 20.38 -14.72
CA ARG A 2 -17.07 19.34 -15.31
C ARG A 2 -17.28 18.26 -14.25
N ILE A 3 -18.53 17.83 -14.06
CA ILE A 3 -18.91 16.76 -13.11
C ILE A 3 -18.01 15.52 -13.24
N ALA A 4 -17.53 15.24 -14.46
CA ALA A 4 -16.58 14.17 -14.75
C ALA A 4 -15.25 14.25 -13.97
N ASP A 5 -14.69 15.44 -13.72
CA ASP A 5 -13.42 15.56 -12.98
C ASP A 5 -13.60 15.20 -11.50
N VAL A 6 -14.76 15.57 -10.94
CA VAL A 6 -15.09 15.29 -9.54
C VAL A 6 -15.34 13.81 -9.34
N THR A 7 -16.11 13.17 -10.22
CA THR A 7 -16.38 11.73 -10.13
C THR A 7 -15.09 10.91 -10.27
N VAL A 8 -14.19 11.27 -11.20
CA VAL A 8 -12.90 10.59 -11.35
C VAL A 8 -12.03 10.77 -10.09
N CYS A 9 -11.96 11.97 -9.52
CA CYS A 9 -11.21 12.18 -8.27
C CYS A 9 -11.75 11.34 -7.12
N VAL A 10 -13.07 11.25 -6.96
CA VAL A 10 -13.70 10.42 -5.91
C VAL A 10 -13.37 8.94 -6.12
N LEU A 11 -13.44 8.45 -7.36
CA LEU A 11 -13.07 7.07 -7.68
C LEU A 11 -11.61 6.75 -7.34
N LEU A 12 -10.69 7.67 -7.65
CA LEU A 12 -9.28 7.51 -7.30
C LEU A 12 -9.06 7.49 -5.79
N PHE A 13 -9.78 8.32 -5.03
CA PHE A 13 -9.73 8.27 -3.56
C PHE A 13 -10.25 6.95 -3.00
N LEU A 14 -11.35 6.42 -3.55
CA LEU A 14 -11.87 5.11 -3.16
C LEU A 14 -10.86 4.00 -3.46
N PHE A 15 -10.20 4.06 -4.60
CA PHE A 15 -9.17 3.09 -4.97
C PHE A 15 -7.96 3.15 -4.03
N GLN A 16 -7.50 4.36 -3.67
CA GLN A 16 -6.43 4.58 -2.70
C GLN A 16 -6.81 4.06 -1.29
N ALA A 17 -8.05 4.29 -0.86
CA ALA A 17 -8.56 3.74 0.39
C ALA A 17 -8.59 2.20 0.36
N GLY A 18 -9.02 1.60 -0.76
CA GLY A 18 -8.98 0.15 -0.98
C GLY A 18 -7.56 -0.44 -0.90
N LEU A 19 -6.57 0.24 -1.50
CA LEU A 19 -5.15 -0.12 -1.35
C LEU A 19 -4.67 -0.02 0.11
N GLY A 20 -5.17 0.95 0.88
CA GLY A 20 -4.89 1.06 2.31
C GLY A 20 -5.42 -0.13 3.11
N VAL A 21 -6.64 -0.58 2.81
CA VAL A 21 -7.22 -1.78 3.41
C VAL A 21 -6.41 -3.02 3.04
N LEU A 22 -6.00 -3.16 1.77
CA LEU A 22 -5.14 -4.26 1.33
C LEU A 22 -3.78 -4.27 2.06
N ALA A 23 -3.20 -3.10 2.33
CA ALA A 23 -1.97 -2.99 3.10
C ALA A 23 -2.14 -3.50 4.55
N LEU A 24 -3.24 -3.14 5.21
CA LEU A 24 -3.56 -3.61 6.56
C LEU A 24 -3.84 -5.12 6.60
N LEU A 25 -4.59 -5.64 5.62
CA LEU A 25 -4.83 -7.08 5.49
C LEU A 25 -3.52 -7.84 5.25
N SER A 26 -2.63 -7.30 4.41
CA SER A 26 -1.31 -7.89 4.16
C SER A 26 -0.47 -7.93 5.43
N PHE A 27 -0.48 -6.86 6.23
CA PHE A 27 0.20 -6.80 7.52
C PHE A 27 -0.28 -7.88 8.50
N MET A 28 -1.58 -8.19 8.53
CA MET A 28 -2.12 -9.29 9.33
C MET A 28 -1.86 -10.68 8.73
N ALA A 29 -1.78 -10.78 7.39
CA ALA A 29 -1.57 -12.05 6.70
C ALA A 29 -0.11 -12.53 6.76
N PHE A 30 0.88 -11.63 6.74
CA PHE A 30 2.29 -11.99 6.80
C PHE A 30 2.67 -12.86 8.02
N PRO A 31 2.30 -12.54 9.27
CA PRO A 31 2.63 -13.38 10.42
C PRO A 31 1.86 -14.71 10.46
N MET A 32 0.62 -14.74 9.97
CA MET A 32 -0.13 -16.01 9.84
C MET A 32 0.48 -16.95 8.79
N SER A 33 1.11 -16.40 7.74
CA SER A 33 1.76 -17.22 6.72
C SER A 33 2.98 -17.98 7.23
N THR A 34 3.58 -17.51 8.33
CA THR A 34 4.80 -18.07 8.92
C THR A 34 4.53 -19.06 10.05
N ASP A 35 3.29 -19.20 10.54
CA ASP A 35 2.92 -20.15 11.60
C ASP A 35 3.14 -21.62 11.19
N ASN A 36 3.02 -21.95 9.90
CA ASN A 36 3.31 -23.29 9.38
C ASN A 36 4.81 -23.67 9.52
N CYS A 37 5.67 -22.70 9.83
CA CYS A 37 7.11 -22.86 10.00
C CYS A 37 7.49 -23.10 11.48
N ALA A 38 6.53 -23.35 12.36
CA ALA A 38 6.80 -23.63 13.78
C ALA A 38 7.72 -24.86 14.01
N TYR A 39 7.79 -25.78 13.05
CA TYR A 39 8.57 -27.04 13.15
C TYR A 39 9.76 -27.13 12.18
N GLU A 40 9.89 -26.22 11.21
CA GLU A 40 11.02 -26.15 10.28
C GLU A 40 11.51 -24.71 10.16
N ALA A 41 12.83 -24.50 10.06
CA ALA A 41 13.41 -23.17 9.83
C ALA A 41 13.06 -22.68 8.42
N CYS A 42 11.83 -22.21 8.22
CA CYS A 42 11.38 -21.59 6.98
C CYS A 42 11.36 -20.08 7.19
N GLY A 43 12.19 -19.40 6.40
CA GLY A 43 12.16 -17.94 6.30
C GLY A 43 13.09 -17.22 7.27
N ASP A 44 13.94 -16.37 6.69
CA ASP A 44 14.74 -15.40 7.42
C ASP A 44 13.80 -14.36 8.07
N GLU A 45 13.67 -14.41 9.40
CA GLU A 45 12.75 -13.59 10.21
C GLU A 45 12.88 -12.08 9.94
N LYS A 46 14.08 -11.65 9.53
CA LYS A 46 14.39 -10.29 9.09
C LYS A 46 13.54 -9.84 7.89
N TRP A 47 13.30 -10.70 6.91
CA TRP A 47 12.56 -10.34 5.69
C TRP A 47 11.07 -10.16 5.96
N ILE A 48 10.50 -10.91 6.91
CA ILE A 48 9.11 -10.74 7.36
C ILE A 48 8.98 -9.42 8.12
N GLY A 49 9.95 -9.10 8.99
CA GLY A 49 10.02 -7.78 9.63
C GLY A 49 10.08 -6.65 8.61
N TYR A 50 10.92 -6.76 7.59
CA TYR A 50 10.97 -5.77 6.50
C TYR A 50 9.67 -5.71 5.69
N ALA A 51 9.01 -6.84 5.40
CA ALA A 51 7.72 -6.89 4.71
C ALA A 51 6.61 -6.19 5.52
N MET A 52 6.55 -6.40 6.83
CA MET A 52 5.62 -5.71 7.73
C MET A 52 5.85 -4.20 7.75
N TRP A 53 7.10 -3.77 7.97
CA TRP A 53 7.45 -2.35 8.00
C TRP A 53 7.21 -1.67 6.66
N THR A 54 7.44 -2.35 5.54
CA THR A 54 7.21 -1.81 4.19
C THR A 54 5.72 -1.74 3.85
N ALA A 55 4.90 -2.69 4.33
CA ALA A 55 3.44 -2.58 4.23
C ALA A 55 2.90 -1.38 5.01
N ILE A 56 3.38 -1.13 6.23
CA ILE A 56 3.04 0.09 6.99
C ILE A 56 3.56 1.33 6.26
N ALA A 57 4.80 1.29 5.77
CA ALA A 57 5.41 2.41 5.05
C ALA A 57 4.61 2.79 3.80
N SER A 58 3.88 1.86 3.16
CA SER A 58 2.99 2.15 2.03
C SER A 58 1.84 3.11 2.37
N LEU A 59 1.46 3.21 3.66
CA LEU A 59 0.43 4.15 4.12
C LEU A 59 0.94 5.59 4.17
N VAL A 60 2.25 5.80 4.29
CA VAL A 60 2.87 7.13 4.33
C VAL A 60 2.65 7.90 3.02
N PRO A 61 3.06 7.40 1.84
CA PRO A 61 2.78 8.08 0.58
C PRO A 61 1.26 8.19 0.36
N ALA A 62 0.48 7.17 0.73
CA ALA A 62 -0.96 7.22 0.60
C ALA A 62 -1.59 8.41 1.34
N ALA A 63 -1.22 8.61 2.62
CA ALA A 63 -1.70 9.71 3.43
C ALA A 63 -1.23 11.08 2.90
N VAL A 64 0.04 11.19 2.49
CA VAL A 64 0.61 12.43 1.97
C VAL A 64 -0.10 12.86 0.68
N PHE A 65 -0.20 11.96 -0.30
CA PHE A 65 -0.83 12.27 -1.59
C PHE A 65 -2.35 12.45 -1.46
N PHE A 66 -3.01 11.77 -0.51
CA PHE A 66 -4.41 12.00 -0.18
C PHE A 66 -4.64 13.42 0.35
N CYS A 67 -3.87 13.85 1.34
CA CYS A 67 -3.94 15.21 1.90
C CYS A 67 -3.67 16.28 0.84
N VAL A 68 -2.63 16.10 0.02
CA VAL A 68 -2.31 17.03 -1.08
C VAL A 68 -3.45 17.08 -2.10
N GLY A 69 -4.00 15.93 -2.48
CA GLY A 69 -5.14 15.85 -3.39
C GLY A 69 -6.37 16.59 -2.86
N PHE A 70 -6.68 16.44 -1.56
CA PHE A 70 -7.81 17.10 -0.92
C PHE A 70 -7.63 18.62 -0.85
N ILE A 71 -6.42 19.09 -0.51
CA ILE A 71 -6.07 20.51 -0.50
C ILE A 71 -6.21 21.09 -1.92
N GLN A 72 -5.73 20.38 -2.95
CA GLN A 72 -5.82 20.84 -4.33
C GLN A 72 -7.25 20.89 -4.85
N LEU A 73 -8.09 19.93 -4.45
CA LEU A 73 -9.51 19.93 -4.76
C LEU A 73 -10.20 21.16 -4.15
N GLY A 74 -9.90 21.48 -2.88
CA GLY A 74 -10.39 22.69 -2.21
C GLY A 74 -9.88 23.99 -2.84
N ARG A 75 -8.68 23.96 -3.45
CA ARG A 75 -8.10 25.10 -4.19
C ARG A 75 -8.52 25.16 -5.66
N HIS A 76 -9.49 24.36 -6.06
CA HIS A 76 -10.01 24.29 -7.43
C HIS A 76 -8.94 23.97 -8.51
N ARG A 77 -7.87 23.27 -8.12
CA ARG A 77 -6.76 22.85 -8.99
C ARG A 77 -6.92 21.37 -9.39
N ILE A 78 -6.23 20.96 -10.45
CA ILE A 78 -6.27 19.59 -10.97
C ILE A 78 -5.56 18.65 -9.99
N ALA A 79 -6.31 17.97 -9.13
CA ALA A 79 -5.80 17.02 -8.13
C ALA A 79 -5.48 15.63 -8.71
N PHE A 80 -5.99 15.33 -9.90
CA PHE A 80 -5.90 14.01 -10.57
C PHE A 80 -4.49 13.42 -10.58
N TRP A 81 -3.50 14.20 -11.04
CA TRP A 81 -2.11 13.72 -11.17
C TRP A 81 -1.48 13.32 -9.84
N TRP A 82 -1.78 14.06 -8.76
CA TRP A 82 -1.21 13.78 -7.44
C TRP A 82 -1.75 12.51 -6.82
N VAL A 83 -3.06 12.29 -6.93
CA VAL A 83 -3.69 11.05 -6.43
C VAL A 83 -3.20 9.84 -7.24
N LEU A 84 -3.03 10.00 -8.55
CA LEU A 84 -2.54 8.92 -9.41
C LEU A 84 -1.08 8.52 -9.09
N ILE A 85 -0.20 9.50 -8.84
CA ILE A 85 1.16 9.24 -8.35
C ILE A 85 1.12 8.55 -6.99
N GLY A 86 0.23 8.98 -6.09
CA GLY A 86 0.05 8.37 -4.78
C GLY A 86 -0.38 6.91 -4.85
N ILE A 87 -1.31 6.57 -5.75
CA ILE A 87 -1.77 5.20 -6.00
C ILE A 87 -0.62 4.35 -6.53
N LEU A 88 0.13 4.84 -7.53
CA LEU A 88 1.26 4.10 -8.10
C LEU A 88 2.37 3.88 -7.07
N ALA A 89 2.68 4.88 -6.26
CA ALA A 89 3.66 4.77 -5.19
C ALA A 89 3.22 3.74 -4.14
N GLN A 90 1.98 3.82 -3.66
CA GLN A 90 1.44 2.88 -2.68
C GLN A 90 1.38 1.45 -3.22
N ALA A 91 0.91 1.26 -4.46
CA ALA A 91 0.87 -0.04 -5.11
C ALA A 91 2.28 -0.62 -5.31
N GLY A 92 3.25 0.22 -5.69
CA GLY A 92 4.65 -0.19 -5.85
C GLY A 92 5.29 -0.65 -4.54
N VAL A 93 5.07 0.11 -3.45
CA VAL A 93 5.58 -0.28 -2.12
C VAL A 93 4.90 -1.55 -1.63
N LEU A 94 3.58 -1.69 -1.85
CA LEU A 94 2.85 -2.90 -1.49
C LEU A 94 3.36 -4.13 -2.27
N ALA A 95 3.60 -3.98 -3.57
CA ALA A 95 4.18 -5.04 -4.40
C ALA A 95 5.59 -5.42 -3.93
N ALA A 96 6.40 -4.43 -3.52
CA ALA A 96 7.71 -4.68 -2.93
C ALA A 96 7.62 -5.44 -1.59
N ALA A 97 6.65 -5.11 -0.74
CA ALA A 97 6.40 -5.81 0.52
C ALA A 97 6.04 -7.28 0.28
N TRP A 98 5.15 -7.55 -0.68
CA TRP A 98 4.82 -8.92 -1.09
C TRP A 98 6.01 -9.65 -1.71
N ARG A 99 6.84 -8.98 -2.50
CA ARG A 99 8.06 -9.58 -3.06
C ARG A 99 9.06 -9.96 -1.97
N MET A 100 9.23 -9.11 -0.95
CA MET A 100 10.04 -9.43 0.23
C MET A 100 9.45 -10.60 1.02
N ALA A 101 8.12 -10.69 1.15
CA ALA A 101 7.46 -11.84 1.75
C ALA A 101 7.71 -13.14 0.96
N THR A 102 7.76 -13.10 -0.38
CA THR A 102 8.12 -14.29 -1.17
C THR A 102 9.59 -14.71 -1.04
N LEU A 103 10.49 -13.76 -0.75
CA LEU A 103 11.90 -14.04 -0.48
C LEU A 103 12.11 -14.66 0.91
N ALA A 104 11.12 -14.55 1.80
CA ALA A 104 11.10 -15.29 3.05
C ALA A 104 10.64 -16.76 2.89
N GLY A 105 10.47 -17.26 1.66
CA GLY A 105 10.25 -18.68 1.38
C GLY A 105 11.42 -19.59 1.84
N PRO A 106 11.26 -20.91 1.78
CA PRO A 106 12.16 -21.88 2.42
C PRO A 106 13.63 -21.64 2.05
N ILE A 107 14.49 -21.65 3.06
CA ILE A 107 15.95 -21.70 2.89
C ILE A 107 16.31 -23.10 2.37
N ASN A 108 16.27 -23.25 1.04
CA ASN A 108 16.92 -24.36 0.34
C ASN A 108 18.25 -23.90 -0.24
#